data_AF-A0A6P0V974-F1
#
_entry.id   AF-A0A6P0V974-F1
#
_cell.length_a   1.000
_cell.length_b   1.000
_cell.length_c   1.000
_cell.angle_alpha   90.00
_cell.angle_beta   90.00
_cell.angle_gamma   90.00
#
_symmetry.space_group_name_H-M   'P 1'
#
loop_
_entity.id
_entity.type
_entity.pdbx_description
1 polymer ?
#
loop_
_entity_poly.entity_id
_entity_poly.type
_entity_poly.pdbx_seq_one_letter_code
_entity_poly.pdbx_strand_id
1 'polypeptide(L)'
;MPGLGFVLAVGLALIHAFVSKLNVFAFIPEHRWLSFAGGVSIGYVFLEVLPELSHAQKELEHSAMFLVAYLENHVYLLALLGLIIFYGLDIWVLTSRRKNLIANLTASQGSAVFWIHITAFALLNGIVGYLLQDLGGHSLLQCILFFVAVALHLFIMDQGLREHHKTLYDKKGRWILTAAIIVGAIAGQVFHLKEAAISIIWSFLAGSLILNILKRELPDEQKSCFWSFVGGTLLYTGLLLSI
;
A
#
# COMPACT_ATOMS: atom_id res chain seq x y z
N MET A 1 -0.21 19.57 -13.24
CA MET A 1 -1.53 20.25 -13.25
C MET A 1 -1.97 20.55 -11.82
N PRO A 2 -2.22 21.82 -11.44
CA PRO A 2 -2.55 22.16 -10.06
C PRO A 2 -3.85 21.46 -9.63
N GLY A 3 -3.83 20.81 -8.47
CA GLY A 3 -5.00 20.15 -7.86
C GLY A 3 -5.28 18.71 -8.30
N LEU A 4 -4.57 18.17 -9.30
CA LEU A 4 -4.78 16.79 -9.76
C LEU A 4 -4.49 15.76 -8.65
N GLY A 5 -3.41 15.95 -7.89
CA GLY A 5 -3.08 15.09 -6.76
C GLY A 5 -4.20 14.98 -5.72
N PHE A 6 -4.86 16.10 -5.41
CA PHE A 6 -6.01 16.11 -4.51
C PHE A 6 -7.22 15.36 -5.08
N VAL A 7 -7.50 15.52 -6.37
CA VAL A 7 -8.59 14.78 -7.05
C VAL A 7 -8.34 13.27 -6.98
N LEU A 8 -7.10 12.82 -7.23
CA LEU A 8 -6.72 11.41 -7.09
C LEU A 8 -6.88 10.93 -5.64
N ALA A 9 -6.44 11.72 -4.66
CA ALA A 9 -6.61 11.38 -3.24
C ALA A 9 -8.09 11.22 -2.86
N VAL A 10 -8.97 12.11 -3.33
CA VAL A 10 -10.41 11.98 -3.14
C VAL A 10 -10.93 10.70 -3.81
N GLY A 11 -10.49 10.39 -5.03
CA GLY A 11 -10.82 9.14 -5.71
C GLY A 11 -10.45 7.90 -4.89
N LEU A 12 -9.24 7.85 -4.34
CA LEU A 12 -8.78 6.74 -3.50
C LEU A 12 -9.54 6.66 -2.17
N ALA A 13 -9.83 7.81 -1.55
CA ALA A 13 -10.64 7.88 -0.34
C ALA A 13 -12.06 7.34 -0.58
N LEU A 14 -12.66 7.61 -1.75
CA LEU A 14 -13.94 7.04 -2.15
C LEU A 14 -13.86 5.51 -2.29
N ILE A 15 -12.74 4.96 -2.76
CA ILE A 15 -12.57 3.49 -2.82
C ILE A 15 -12.72 2.91 -1.41
N HIS A 16 -12.00 3.40 -0.40
CA HIS A 16 -12.15 2.94 0.98
C HIS A 16 -13.59 3.06 1.49
N ALA A 17 -14.24 4.21 1.25
CA ALA A 17 -15.59 4.46 1.73
C ALA A 17 -16.63 3.49 1.13
N PHE A 18 -16.46 3.12 -0.15
CA PHE A 18 -17.46 2.40 -0.94
C PHE A 18 -17.11 0.95 -1.27
N VAL A 19 -15.87 0.49 -1.06
CA VAL A 19 -15.44 -0.89 -1.36
C VAL A 19 -16.35 -1.93 -0.71
N SER A 20 -16.84 -1.66 0.50
CA SER A 20 -17.72 -2.57 1.24
C SER A 20 -19.08 -2.81 0.57
N LYS A 21 -19.46 -1.91 -0.35
CA LYS A 21 -20.71 -1.95 -1.13
C LYS A 21 -20.51 -2.45 -2.55
N LEU A 22 -19.28 -2.52 -3.05
CA LEU A 22 -18.99 -3.00 -4.40
C LEU A 22 -19.07 -4.52 -4.44
N ASN A 23 -19.95 -5.05 -5.28
CA ASN A 23 -20.09 -6.49 -5.50
C ASN A 23 -19.40 -6.92 -6.80
N VAL A 24 -18.11 -6.62 -6.94
CA VAL A 24 -17.32 -6.91 -8.15
C VAL A 24 -17.36 -8.41 -8.50
N PHE A 25 -17.43 -9.25 -7.48
CA PHE A 25 -17.49 -10.71 -7.63
C PHE A 25 -18.83 -11.24 -8.14
N ALA A 26 -19.87 -10.41 -8.24
CA ALA A 26 -21.10 -10.78 -8.93
C ALA A 26 -20.87 -10.95 -10.45
N PHE A 27 -19.84 -10.31 -11.01
CA PHE A 27 -19.59 -10.26 -12.45
C PHE A 27 -18.30 -10.97 -12.87
N ILE A 28 -17.26 -10.96 -12.04
CA ILE A 28 -15.96 -11.58 -12.35
C ILE A 28 -15.62 -12.59 -11.24
N PRO A 29 -15.21 -13.83 -11.57
CA PRO A 29 -14.77 -14.79 -10.55
C PRO A 29 -13.64 -14.22 -9.70
N GLU A 30 -13.80 -14.30 -8.38
CA GLU A 30 -12.88 -13.73 -7.39
C GLU A 30 -11.42 -14.14 -7.64
N HIS A 31 -11.17 -15.43 -7.88
CA HIS A 31 -9.82 -15.94 -8.16
C HIS A 31 -9.16 -15.29 -9.39
N ARG A 32 -9.91 -14.98 -10.46
CA ARG A 32 -9.37 -14.32 -11.67
C ARG A 32 -9.08 -12.85 -11.40
N TRP A 33 -10.00 -12.16 -10.72
CA TRP A 33 -9.84 -10.76 -10.36
C TRP A 33 -8.63 -10.54 -9.44
N LEU A 34 -8.53 -11.34 -8.36
CA LEU A 34 -7.40 -11.27 -7.43
C LEU A 34 -6.08 -11.60 -8.10
N SER A 35 -6.07 -12.59 -9.02
CA SER A 35 -4.87 -12.92 -9.79
C SER A 35 -4.45 -11.77 -10.71
N PHE A 36 -5.40 -11.17 -11.43
CA PHE A 36 -5.12 -10.00 -12.28
C PHE A 36 -4.57 -8.82 -11.47
N ALA A 37 -5.23 -8.48 -10.36
CA ALA A 37 -4.81 -7.40 -9.49
C ALA A 37 -3.43 -7.68 -8.88
N GLY A 38 -3.16 -8.90 -8.42
CA GLY A 38 -1.83 -9.31 -7.96
C GLY A 38 -0.76 -9.22 -9.06
N GLY A 39 -1.12 -9.49 -10.32
CA GLY A 39 -0.23 -9.29 -11.48
C GLY A 39 0.13 -7.83 -11.71
N VAL A 40 -0.86 -6.93 -11.61
CA VAL A 40 -0.64 -5.47 -11.65
C VAL A 40 0.26 -5.03 -10.50
N SER A 41 -0.01 -5.49 -9.27
CA SER A 41 0.78 -5.20 -8.07
C SER A 41 2.25 -5.58 -8.22
N ILE A 42 2.53 -6.76 -8.78
CA ILE A 42 3.92 -7.18 -9.05
C ILE A 42 4.56 -6.30 -10.12
N GLY A 43 3.84 -5.97 -11.19
CA GLY A 43 4.33 -5.02 -12.21
C GLY A 43 4.70 -3.67 -11.60
N TYR A 44 3.85 -3.15 -10.71
CA TYR A 44 4.09 -1.92 -9.95
C TYR A 44 5.34 -2.01 -9.07
N VAL A 45 5.57 -3.12 -8.35
CA VAL A 45 6.80 -3.29 -7.56
C VAL A 45 8.04 -3.12 -8.42
N PHE A 46 8.08 -3.81 -9.55
CA PHE A 46 9.29 -3.87 -10.38
C PHE A 46 9.54 -2.59 -11.19
N LEU A 47 8.48 -1.92 -11.67
CA LEU A 47 8.63 -0.76 -12.55
C LEU A 47 8.45 0.60 -11.87
N GLU A 48 7.89 0.65 -10.66
CA GLU A 48 7.72 1.90 -9.90
C GLU A 48 8.49 1.82 -8.57
N VAL A 49 8.21 0.82 -7.73
CA VAL A 49 8.76 0.78 -6.35
C VAL A 49 10.27 0.60 -6.32
N LEU A 50 10.82 -0.38 -7.05
CA LEU A 50 12.26 -0.66 -7.06
C LEU A 50 13.08 0.45 -7.73
N PRO A 51 12.68 1.01 -8.89
CA PRO A 51 13.35 2.16 -9.48
C PRO A 51 13.32 3.38 -8.55
N GLU A 52 12.19 3.67 -7.93
CA GLU A 52 12.05 4.82 -7.02
C GLU A 52 12.93 4.66 -5.76
N LEU A 53 13.07 3.44 -5.23
CA LEU A 53 14.05 3.12 -4.19
C LEU A 53 15.50 3.46 -4.63
N SER A 54 15.85 3.20 -5.88
CA SER A 54 17.17 3.55 -6.43
C SER A 54 17.33 5.07 -6.59
N HIS A 55 16.28 5.78 -6.98
CA HIS A 55 16.27 7.24 -7.04
C HIS A 55 16.41 7.88 -5.65
N ALA A 56 15.66 7.41 -4.67
CA ALA A 56 15.75 7.83 -3.27
C ALA A 56 17.17 7.66 -2.69
N GLN A 57 17.89 6.60 -3.08
CA GLN A 57 19.28 6.38 -2.66
C GLN A 57 20.20 7.48 -3.19
N LYS A 58 20.08 7.84 -4.47
CA LYS A 58 20.88 8.92 -5.09
C LYS A 58 20.59 10.27 -4.43
N GLU A 59 19.32 10.55 -4.15
CA GLU A 59 18.89 11.80 -3.51
C GLU A 59 19.46 11.94 -2.08
N LEU A 60 19.48 10.84 -1.33
CA LEU A 60 20.06 10.81 0.02
C LEU A 60 21.59 10.90 0.03
N GLU A 61 22.29 10.29 -0.93
CA GLU A 61 23.75 10.42 -1.09
C GLU A 61 24.18 11.87 -1.35
N HIS A 62 23.35 12.66 -2.03
CA HIS A 62 23.62 14.06 -2.31
C HIS A 62 23.23 14.98 -1.13
N SER A 63 22.45 14.45 -0.18
CA SER A 63 22.04 15.18 1.02
C SER A 63 23.13 15.11 2.09
N ALA A 64 23.65 16.26 2.54
CA ALA A 64 24.72 16.36 3.54
C ALA A 64 24.27 16.01 4.98
N MET A 65 23.42 14.99 5.17
CA MET A 65 23.05 14.50 6.49
C MET A 65 24.14 13.56 7.04
N PHE A 66 24.79 14.01 8.12
CA PHE A 66 25.96 13.38 8.75
C PHE A 66 25.78 11.91 9.17
N LEU A 67 24.53 11.47 9.43
CA LEU A 67 24.20 10.07 9.76
C LEU A 67 24.01 9.17 8.52
N VAL A 68 23.87 9.75 7.33
CA VAL A 68 23.54 9.10 6.04
C VAL A 68 24.74 9.09 5.08
N ALA A 69 25.93 9.49 5.55
CA ALA A 69 27.16 9.44 4.76
C ALA A 69 28.00 8.17 5.00
N TYR A 70 27.63 7.31 5.97
CA TYR A 70 28.50 6.24 6.47
C TYR A 70 28.12 4.83 5.97
N LEU A 71 26.93 4.61 5.40
CA LEU A 71 26.56 3.33 4.78
C LEU A 71 26.12 3.53 3.32
N GLU A 72 26.83 2.93 2.38
CA GLU A 72 26.52 3.01 0.94
C GLU A 72 25.12 2.50 0.53
N ASN A 73 24.30 1.96 1.45
CA ASN A 73 23.00 1.32 1.17
C ASN A 73 21.88 1.73 2.14
N HIS A 74 21.90 2.98 2.64
CA HIS A 74 20.93 3.48 3.64
C HIS A 74 19.47 3.23 3.26
N VAL A 75 19.08 3.46 2.01
CA VAL A 75 17.70 3.30 1.54
C VAL A 75 17.26 1.84 1.60
N TYR A 76 18.10 0.92 1.11
CA TYR A 76 17.79 -0.51 1.14
C TYR A 76 17.73 -1.07 2.56
N LEU A 77 18.57 -0.58 3.47
CA LEU A 77 18.49 -0.94 4.89
C LEU A 77 17.20 -0.43 5.54
N LEU A 78 16.74 0.76 5.15
CA LEU A 78 15.51 1.32 5.66
C LEU A 78 14.27 0.58 5.10
N ALA A 79 14.30 0.18 3.83
CA ALA A 79 13.32 -0.73 3.26
C ALA A 79 13.31 -2.08 3.97
N LEU A 80 14.49 -2.66 4.22
CA LEU A 80 14.61 -3.89 4.99
C LEU A 80 14.04 -3.73 6.40
N LEU A 81 14.30 -2.60 7.07
CA LEU A 81 13.74 -2.30 8.38
C LEU A 81 12.21 -2.24 8.34
N GLY A 82 11.64 -1.56 7.34
CA GLY A 82 10.20 -1.52 7.11
C GLY A 82 9.60 -2.91 6.92
N LEU A 83 10.23 -3.73 6.08
CA LEU A 83 9.86 -5.12 5.87
C LEU A 83 9.89 -5.92 7.18
N ILE A 84 11.00 -5.86 7.94
CA ILE A 84 11.17 -6.60 9.19
C ILE A 84 10.12 -6.20 10.23
N ILE A 85 9.86 -4.90 10.38
CA ILE A 85 8.88 -4.41 11.36
C ILE A 85 7.49 -4.90 10.99
N PHE A 86 7.06 -4.76 9.74
CA PHE A 86 5.74 -5.23 9.31
C PHE A 86 5.61 -6.75 9.36
N TYR A 87 6.68 -7.48 9.01
CA TYR A 87 6.72 -8.93 9.16
C TYR A 87 6.62 -9.36 10.63
N GLY A 88 7.32 -8.67 11.52
CA GLY A 88 7.28 -8.91 12.96
C GLY A 88 5.88 -8.65 13.54
N LEU A 89 5.23 -7.55 13.14
CA LEU A 89 3.86 -7.23 13.53
C LEU A 89 2.88 -8.33 13.10
N ASP A 90 3.02 -8.84 11.88
CA ASP A 90 2.21 -9.94 11.37
C ASP A 90 2.37 -11.22 12.19
N ILE A 91 3.63 -11.61 12.49
CA ILE A 91 3.89 -12.79 13.29
C ILE A 91 3.35 -12.62 14.70
N TRP A 92 3.61 -11.48 15.34
CA TRP A 92 3.15 -11.20 16.70
C TRP A 92 1.64 -11.35 16.81
N VAL A 93 0.91 -10.82 15.83
CA VAL A 93 -0.53 -10.99 15.71
C VAL A 93 -0.94 -12.45 15.60
N LEU A 94 -0.34 -13.22 14.68
CA LEU A 94 -0.70 -14.62 14.44
C LEU A 94 -0.40 -15.52 15.66
N THR A 95 0.76 -15.30 16.28
CA THR A 95 1.21 -16.08 17.44
C THR A 95 0.34 -15.79 18.67
N SER A 96 -0.06 -14.53 18.84
CA SER A 96 -0.97 -14.12 19.92
C SER A 96 -2.35 -14.75 19.74
N ARG A 97 -2.88 -14.82 18.52
CA ARG A 97 -4.13 -15.54 18.23
C ARG A 97 -4.04 -17.01 18.61
N ARG A 98 -2.96 -17.70 18.21
CA ARG A 98 -2.78 -19.13 18.47
C ARG A 98 -2.71 -19.45 19.97
N LYS A 99 -1.97 -18.67 20.75
CA LYS A 99 -1.86 -18.84 22.21
C LYS A 99 -3.21 -18.60 22.91
N ASN A 100 -3.98 -17.61 22.47
CA ASN A 100 -5.27 -17.29 23.08
C ASN A 100 -6.38 -18.27 22.71
N LEU A 101 -6.35 -18.84 21.49
CA LEU A 101 -7.24 -19.93 21.10
C LEU A 101 -7.07 -21.15 22.02
N ILE A 102 -5.83 -21.43 22.41
CA ILE A 102 -5.48 -22.49 23.37
C ILE A 102 -5.92 -22.12 24.80
N ALA A 103 -5.91 -20.84 25.16
CA ALA A 103 -6.23 -20.35 26.50
C ALA A 103 -7.73 -20.05 26.75
N ASN A 104 -8.64 -20.26 25.78
CA ASN A 104 -10.08 -19.97 25.88
C ASN A 104 -10.46 -18.54 26.32
N LEU A 105 -9.57 -17.56 26.15
CA LEU A 105 -9.85 -16.15 26.40
C LEU A 105 -10.68 -15.58 25.25
N THR A 106 -12.00 -15.55 25.40
CA THR A 106 -12.94 -15.16 24.35
C THR A 106 -13.12 -13.65 24.23
N ALA A 107 -13.33 -13.20 22.99
CA ALA A 107 -13.88 -11.92 22.54
C ALA A 107 -13.03 -10.63 22.55
N SER A 108 -12.11 -10.38 23.50
CA SER A 108 -11.53 -9.02 23.60
C SER A 108 -10.34 -8.69 22.67
N GLN A 109 -9.57 -9.69 22.19
CA GLN A 109 -8.31 -9.44 21.45
C GLN A 109 -8.39 -9.46 19.93
N GLY A 110 -9.48 -9.95 19.31
CA GLY A 110 -9.70 -9.74 17.87
C GLY A 110 -9.67 -8.26 17.49
N SER A 111 -10.14 -7.41 18.41
CA SER A 111 -10.06 -5.95 18.34
C SER A 111 -8.61 -5.43 18.27
N ALA A 112 -7.70 -5.88 19.14
CA ALA A 112 -6.33 -5.36 19.21
C ALA A 112 -5.53 -5.62 17.92
N VAL A 113 -5.65 -6.83 17.37
CA VAL A 113 -5.04 -7.20 16.08
C VAL A 113 -5.52 -6.30 14.94
N PHE A 114 -6.83 -6.08 14.89
CA PHE A 114 -7.44 -5.19 13.91
C PHE A 114 -6.91 -3.76 14.06
N TRP A 115 -6.78 -3.25 15.29
CA TRP A 115 -6.26 -1.90 15.54
C TRP A 115 -4.80 -1.72 15.14
N ILE A 116 -3.95 -2.75 15.30
CA ILE A 116 -2.56 -2.68 14.83
C ILE A 116 -2.53 -2.57 13.29
N HIS A 117 -3.27 -3.44 12.60
CA HIS A 117 -3.31 -3.43 11.13
C HIS A 117 -3.91 -2.12 10.61
N ILE A 118 -5.04 -1.68 11.14
CA ILE A 118 -5.71 -0.46 10.65
C ILE A 118 -4.85 0.78 10.88
N THR A 119 -4.08 0.83 11.99
CA THR A 119 -3.17 1.95 12.27
C THR A 119 -2.00 1.95 11.30
N ALA A 120 -1.38 0.79 11.07
CA ALA A 120 -0.30 0.67 10.09
C ALA A 120 -0.79 1.06 8.70
N PHE A 121 -1.91 0.51 8.24
CA PHE A 121 -2.49 0.87 6.94
C PHE A 121 -2.94 2.33 6.85
N ALA A 122 -3.45 2.93 7.94
CA ALA A 122 -3.78 4.35 7.97
C ALA A 122 -2.51 5.21 7.79
N LEU A 123 -1.40 4.87 8.45
CA LEU A 123 -0.13 5.58 8.25
C LEU A 123 0.35 5.48 6.79
N LEU A 124 0.32 4.27 6.21
CA LEU A 124 0.67 4.06 4.79
C LEU A 124 -0.21 4.94 3.88
N ASN A 125 -1.53 4.94 4.11
CA ASN A 125 -2.49 5.71 3.34
C ASN A 125 -2.33 7.22 3.51
N GLY A 126 -1.98 7.70 4.70
CA GLY A 126 -1.65 9.10 4.93
C GLY A 126 -0.41 9.54 4.17
N ILE A 127 0.63 8.70 4.13
CA ILE A 127 1.84 8.96 3.34
C ILE A 127 1.51 8.99 1.84
N VAL A 128 0.74 8.02 1.33
CA VAL A 128 0.27 8.02 -0.06
C VAL A 128 -0.52 9.29 -0.37
N GLY A 129 -1.44 9.68 0.53
CA GLY A 129 -2.18 10.95 0.46
C GLY A 129 -1.27 12.17 0.28
N TYR A 130 -0.21 12.24 1.09
CA TYR A 130 0.80 13.30 1.05
C TYR A 130 1.54 13.30 -0.29
N LEU A 131 2.09 12.16 -0.71
CA LEU A 131 2.92 12.04 -1.91
C LEU A 131 2.14 12.29 -3.22
N LEU A 132 0.82 12.08 -3.21
CA LEU A 132 -0.03 12.41 -4.37
C LEU A 132 0.05 13.88 -4.78
N GLN A 133 0.42 14.80 -3.87
CA GLN A 133 0.52 16.22 -4.20
C GLN A 133 1.73 16.54 -5.09
N ASP A 134 2.77 15.70 -5.05
CA ASP A 134 3.99 15.88 -5.85
C ASP A 134 3.88 15.31 -7.28
N LEU A 135 2.76 14.64 -7.61
CA LEU A 135 2.50 14.10 -8.96
C LEU A 135 2.30 15.18 -10.04
N GLY A 136 2.30 16.47 -9.68
CA GLY A 136 1.95 17.59 -10.56
C GLY A 136 2.82 17.72 -11.83
N GLY A 137 4.02 17.14 -11.83
CA GLY A 137 4.97 17.14 -12.95
C GLY A 137 4.85 15.95 -13.92
N HIS A 138 4.05 14.92 -13.59
CA HIS A 138 3.92 13.72 -14.40
C HIS A 138 2.89 13.88 -15.54
N SER A 139 2.97 12.99 -16.53
CA SER A 139 1.97 12.92 -17.60
C SER A 139 0.61 12.47 -17.05
N LEU A 140 -0.49 12.87 -17.70
CA LEU A 140 -1.84 12.45 -17.27
C LEU A 140 -1.98 10.93 -17.25
N LEU A 141 -1.36 10.23 -18.20
CA LEU A 141 -1.41 8.77 -18.27
C LEU A 141 -0.65 8.12 -17.10
N GLN A 142 0.53 8.63 -16.74
CA GLN A 142 1.27 8.18 -15.55
C GLN A 142 0.41 8.34 -14.28
N CYS A 143 -0.24 9.50 -14.14
CA CYS A 143 -1.12 9.74 -13.00
C CYS A 143 -2.30 8.76 -12.93
N ILE A 144 -2.90 8.43 -14.07
CA ILE A 144 -4.00 7.45 -14.16
C ILE A 144 -3.50 6.04 -13.84
N LEU A 145 -2.35 5.63 -14.37
CA LEU A 145 -1.77 4.31 -14.09
C LEU A 145 -1.41 4.16 -12.62
N PHE A 146 -0.77 5.17 -12.03
CA PHE A 146 -0.48 5.23 -10.60
C PHE A 146 -1.77 5.11 -9.79
N PHE A 147 -2.80 5.90 -10.13
CA PHE A 147 -4.09 5.81 -9.46
C PHE A 147 -4.71 4.41 -9.55
N VAL A 148 -4.69 3.77 -10.72
CA VAL A 148 -5.23 2.42 -10.92
C VAL A 148 -4.45 1.39 -10.10
N ALA A 149 -3.12 1.45 -10.09
CA ALA A 149 -2.29 0.53 -9.31
C ALA A 149 -2.58 0.66 -7.81
N VAL A 150 -2.57 1.89 -7.29
CA VAL A 150 -2.85 2.15 -5.88
C VAL A 150 -4.29 1.80 -5.53
N ALA A 151 -5.26 2.12 -6.40
CA ALA A 151 -6.67 1.74 -6.22
C ALA A 151 -6.83 0.23 -6.06
N LEU A 152 -6.12 -0.57 -6.87
CA LEU A 152 -6.13 -2.03 -6.78
C LEU A 152 -5.49 -2.53 -5.49
N HIS A 153 -4.34 -1.97 -5.08
CA HIS A 153 -3.74 -2.27 -3.77
C HIS A 153 -4.72 -2.04 -2.62
N LEU A 154 -5.34 -0.85 -2.58
CA LEU A 154 -6.30 -0.50 -1.53
C LEU A 154 -7.52 -1.42 -1.54
N PHE A 155 -8.02 -1.78 -2.73
CA PHE A 155 -9.14 -2.70 -2.88
C PHE A 155 -8.83 -4.09 -2.31
N ILE A 156 -7.68 -4.68 -2.67
CA ILE A 156 -7.28 -6.01 -2.17
C ILE A 156 -7.05 -5.96 -0.65
N MET A 157 -6.38 -4.92 -0.17
CA MET A 157 -6.10 -4.69 1.25
C MET A 157 -7.39 -4.57 2.07
N ASP A 158 -8.37 -3.82 1.58
CA ASP A 158 -9.67 -3.64 2.21
C ASP A 158 -10.46 -4.95 2.30
N GLN A 159 -10.41 -5.76 1.24
CA GLN A 159 -11.03 -7.09 1.26
C GLN A 159 -10.38 -7.99 2.31
N GLY A 160 -9.05 -8.01 2.40
CA GLY A 160 -8.33 -8.79 3.43
C GLY A 160 -8.68 -8.35 4.87
N LEU A 161 -8.79 -7.04 5.12
CA LEU A 161 -9.23 -6.51 6.42
C LEU A 161 -10.67 -6.89 6.75
N ARG A 162 -11.55 -6.87 5.75
CA ARG A 162 -12.98 -7.14 5.89
C ARG A 162 -13.29 -8.62 6.07
N GLU A 163 -12.53 -9.52 5.45
CA GLU A 163 -12.69 -10.98 5.61
C GLU A 163 -12.53 -11.40 7.08
N HIS A 164 -11.55 -10.80 7.77
CA HIS A 164 -11.22 -11.16 9.15
C HIS A 164 -12.04 -10.40 10.21
N HIS A 165 -12.48 -9.16 9.93
CA HIS A 165 -13.18 -8.30 10.90
C HIS A 165 -14.29 -7.44 10.26
N LYS A 166 -15.21 -8.06 9.52
CA LYS A 166 -16.26 -7.39 8.74
C LYS A 166 -16.98 -6.25 9.48
N THR A 167 -17.44 -6.48 10.71
CA THR A 167 -18.24 -5.50 11.46
C THR A 167 -17.44 -4.29 11.94
N LEU A 168 -16.21 -4.49 12.42
CA LEU A 168 -15.32 -3.41 12.85
C LEU A 168 -14.82 -2.60 11.67
N TYR A 169 -14.49 -3.27 10.56
CA TYR A 169 -14.08 -2.63 9.32
C TYR A 169 -15.19 -1.76 8.72
N ASP A 170 -16.39 -2.31 8.53
CA ASP A 170 -17.52 -1.60 7.91
C ASP A 170 -18.00 -0.39 8.76
N LYS A 171 -17.86 -0.47 10.10
CA LYS A 171 -18.25 0.62 11.02
C LYS A 171 -17.18 1.68 11.23
N LYS A 172 -15.90 1.29 11.36
CA LYS A 172 -14.81 2.21 11.75
C LYS A 172 -13.63 2.17 10.77
N GLY A 173 -13.16 0.97 10.42
CA GLY A 173 -11.93 0.79 9.63
C GLY A 173 -11.91 1.61 8.35
N ARG A 174 -12.93 1.49 7.49
CA ARG A 174 -13.00 2.22 6.22
C ARG A 174 -12.93 3.74 6.39
N TRP A 175 -13.54 4.28 7.44
CA TRP A 175 -13.57 5.73 7.67
C TRP A 175 -12.24 6.24 8.20
N ILE A 176 -11.52 5.42 8.98
CA ILE A 176 -10.16 5.72 9.40
C ILE A 176 -9.23 5.79 8.18
N LEU A 177 -9.31 4.81 7.26
CA LEU A 177 -8.49 4.80 6.05
C LEU A 177 -8.83 5.94 5.09
N THR A 178 -10.13 6.20 4.91
CA THR A 178 -10.62 7.37 4.14
C THR A 178 -10.07 8.67 4.72
N ALA A 179 -10.19 8.86 6.03
CA ALA A 179 -9.67 10.06 6.70
C ALA A 179 -8.15 10.16 6.59
N ALA A 180 -7.43 9.05 6.68
CA ALA A 180 -5.98 9.05 6.57
C ALA A 180 -5.49 9.57 5.21
N ILE A 181 -6.06 9.11 4.10
CA ILE A 181 -5.72 9.62 2.76
C ILE A 181 -5.99 11.12 2.65
N ILE A 182 -7.16 11.58 3.10
CA ILE A 182 -7.54 12.99 3.01
C ILE A 182 -6.66 13.88 3.88
N VAL A 183 -6.38 13.47 5.12
CA VAL A 183 -5.48 14.19 6.02
C VAL A 183 -4.06 14.25 5.43
N GLY A 184 -3.58 13.14 4.86
CA GLY A 184 -2.32 13.09 4.13
C GLY A 184 -2.27 14.08 2.98
N ALA A 185 -3.31 14.11 2.13
CA ALA A 185 -3.40 15.01 0.99
C ALA A 185 -3.43 16.49 1.40
N ILE A 186 -4.16 16.83 2.46
CA ILE A 186 -4.15 18.19 3.02
C ILE A 186 -2.76 18.52 3.58
N ALA A 187 -2.13 17.58 4.29
CA ALA A 187 -0.79 17.77 4.82
C ALA A 187 0.23 18.02 3.70
N GLY A 188 0.13 17.32 2.57
CA GLY A 188 1.00 17.53 1.39
C GLY A 188 0.84 18.89 0.72
N GLN A 189 -0.28 19.58 0.93
CA GLN A 189 -0.47 20.95 0.43
C GLN A 189 0.07 22.01 1.39
N VAL A 190 0.05 21.72 2.69
CA VAL A 190 0.40 22.67 3.75
C VAL A 190 1.88 22.56 4.12
N PHE A 191 2.41 21.34 4.18
CA PHE A 191 3.76 21.03 4.61
C PHE A 191 4.60 20.57 3.42
N HIS A 192 5.75 21.21 3.23
CA HIS A 192 6.74 20.79 2.25
C HIS A 192 7.88 20.12 3.01
N LEU A 193 7.88 18.79 3.02
CA LEU A 193 9.00 18.02 3.54
C LEU A 193 10.21 18.21 2.63
N LYS A 194 11.41 18.16 3.22
CA LYS A 194 12.64 18.09 2.45
C LYS A 194 12.68 16.76 1.70
N GLU A 195 13.20 16.80 0.48
CA GLU A 195 13.47 15.63 -0.38
C GLU A 195 13.99 14.43 0.42
N ALA A 196 15.07 14.61 1.18
CA ALA A 196 15.65 13.54 1.99
C ALA A 196 14.67 12.91 3.04
N ALA A 197 13.76 13.70 3.62
CA ALA A 197 12.76 13.15 4.53
C ALA A 197 11.71 12.30 3.78
N ILE A 198 11.35 12.72 2.57
CA ILE A 198 10.49 11.95 1.67
C ILE A 198 11.18 10.65 1.28
N SER A 199 12.45 10.68 0.88
CA SER A 199 13.22 9.49 0.51
C SER A 199 13.30 8.49 1.67
N ILE A 200 13.51 8.95 2.91
CA ILE A 200 13.52 8.11 4.13
C ILE A 200 12.15 7.44 4.34
N ILE A 201 11.06 8.23 4.30
CA ILE A 201 9.70 7.71 4.50
C ILE A 201 9.35 6.71 3.39
N TRP A 202 9.63 7.04 2.14
CA TRP A 202 9.40 6.19 0.98
C TRP A 202 10.20 4.89 1.06
N SER A 203 11.47 4.95 1.45
CA SER A 203 12.32 3.76 1.55
C SER A 203 11.76 2.77 2.56
N PHE A 204 11.38 3.25 3.75
CA PHE A 204 10.71 2.44 4.76
C PHE A 204 9.37 1.87 4.24
N LEU A 205 8.59 2.70 3.56
CA LEU A 205 7.29 2.34 2.98
C LEU A 205 7.42 1.23 1.94
N ALA A 206 8.38 1.35 1.03
CA ALA A 206 8.61 0.44 -0.08
C ALA A 206 8.86 -0.99 0.42
N GLY A 207 9.67 -1.16 1.47
CA GLY A 207 9.89 -2.50 2.06
C GLY A 207 8.64 -3.12 2.69
N SER A 208 7.83 -2.31 3.38
CA SER A 208 6.52 -2.75 3.90
C SER A 208 5.56 -3.11 2.76
N LEU A 209 5.54 -2.32 1.69
CA LEU A 209 4.70 -2.52 0.52
C LEU A 209 5.07 -3.80 -0.23
N ILE A 210 6.37 -4.04 -0.46
CA ILE A 210 6.87 -5.29 -1.08
C ILE A 210 6.40 -6.50 -0.28
N LEU A 211 6.53 -6.47 1.05
CA LEU A 211 6.04 -7.55 1.90
C LEU A 211 4.53 -7.74 1.75
N ASN A 212 3.76 -6.65 1.79
CA ASN A 212 2.31 -6.70 1.70
C ASN A 212 1.86 -7.32 0.38
N ILE A 213 2.47 -6.91 -0.73
CA ILE A 213 2.16 -7.42 -2.07
C ILE A 213 2.48 -8.91 -2.16
N LEU A 214 3.72 -9.29 -1.81
CA LEU A 214 4.17 -10.67 -1.92
C LEU A 214 3.40 -11.63 -1.00
N LYS A 215 2.95 -11.16 0.16
CA LYS A 215 2.32 -12.00 1.18
C LYS A 215 0.80 -12.00 1.15
N ARG A 216 0.16 -10.90 0.73
CA ARG A 216 -1.28 -10.70 0.87
C ARG A 216 -2.02 -10.44 -0.44
N GLU A 217 -1.34 -9.92 -1.44
CA GLU A 217 -1.98 -9.57 -2.71
C GLU A 217 -1.83 -10.66 -3.77
N LEU A 218 -0.79 -11.49 -3.64
CA LEU A 218 -0.68 -12.71 -4.42
C LEU A 218 -1.73 -13.72 -3.91
N PRO A 219 -2.59 -14.24 -4.81
CA PRO A 219 -3.57 -15.23 -4.42
C PRO A 219 -2.89 -16.54 -4.00
N ASP A 220 -3.45 -17.18 -2.98
CA ASP A 220 -3.03 -18.53 -2.56
C ASP A 220 -3.06 -19.50 -3.74
N GLU A 221 -2.17 -20.51 -3.73
CA GLU A 221 -2.00 -21.48 -4.82
C GLU A 221 -3.33 -22.11 -5.28
N GLN A 222 -4.26 -22.34 -4.34
CA GLN A 222 -5.56 -22.97 -4.61
C GLN A 222 -6.60 -22.02 -5.26
N LYS A 223 -6.36 -20.70 -5.22
CA LYS A 223 -7.26 -19.65 -5.75
C LYS A 223 -6.56 -18.79 -6.81
N SER A 224 -5.47 -19.28 -7.40
CA SER A 224 -4.71 -18.54 -8.41
C SER A 224 -5.12 -18.90 -9.84
N CYS A 225 -5.15 -17.90 -10.72
CA CYS A 225 -5.30 -18.04 -12.15
C CYS A 225 -4.08 -17.41 -12.83
N PHE A 226 -3.10 -18.24 -13.18
CA PHE A 226 -1.84 -17.80 -13.77
C PHE A 226 -2.03 -16.89 -14.99
N TRP A 227 -2.96 -17.21 -15.89
CA TRP A 227 -3.21 -16.38 -17.07
C TRP A 227 -3.81 -15.01 -16.76
N SER A 228 -4.65 -14.91 -15.72
CA SER A 228 -5.15 -13.62 -15.28
C SER A 228 -4.02 -12.78 -14.66
N PHE A 229 -3.14 -13.42 -13.89
CA PHE A 229 -1.94 -12.79 -13.34
C PHE A 229 -1.01 -12.26 -14.44
N VAL A 230 -0.63 -13.09 -15.40
CA VAL A 230 0.19 -12.68 -16.55
C VAL A 230 -0.48 -11.56 -17.34
N GLY A 231 -1.80 -11.64 -17.55
CA GLY A 231 -2.57 -10.59 -18.21
C GLY A 231 -2.49 -9.24 -17.47
N GLY A 232 -2.64 -9.25 -16.15
CA GLY A 232 -2.50 -8.05 -15.31
C GLY A 232 -1.10 -7.47 -15.35
N THR A 233 -0.08 -8.31 -15.20
CA THR A 233 1.33 -7.88 -15.27
C THR A 233 1.64 -7.27 -16.63
N LEU A 234 1.40 -7.98 -17.73
CA LEU A 234 1.74 -7.51 -19.08
C LEU A 234 0.97 -6.25 -19.48
N LEU A 235 -0.31 -6.16 -19.09
CA LEU A 235 -1.10 -4.97 -19.38
C LEU A 235 -0.53 -3.75 -18.64
N TYR A 236 -0.31 -3.87 -17.33
CA TYR A 236 0.19 -2.76 -16.53
C TYR A 236 1.59 -2.33 -16.98
N THR A 237 2.51 -3.27 -17.13
CA THR A 237 3.90 -2.98 -17.53
C THR A 237 3.96 -2.46 -18.97
N GLY A 238 3.17 -3.04 -19.89
CA GLY A 238 3.11 -2.58 -21.27
C GLY A 238 2.57 -1.16 -21.41
N LEU A 239 1.55 -0.79 -20.63
CA LEU A 239 1.05 0.58 -20.58
C LEU A 239 2.09 1.54 -20.00
N LEU A 240 2.78 1.15 -18.93
CA LEU A 240 3.78 1.99 -18.27
C LEU A 240 5.00 2.25 -19.17
N LEU A 241 5.48 1.22 -19.88
CA LEU A 241 6.60 1.33 -20.82
C LEU A 241 6.27 2.08 -22.12
N SER A 242 4.99 2.38 -22.37
CA SER A 242 4.55 3.13 -23.55
C SER A 242 4.63 4.66 -23.38
N ILE A 243 4.97 5.12 -22.17
CA ILE A 243 5.05 6.54 -21.77
C ILE A 243 6.50 6.99 -21.78
#